data_AF-A0A0P4URZ6-F1
#
_entry.id   AF-A0A0P4URZ6-F1
#
_cell.length_a   1.000
_cell.length_b   1.000
_cell.length_c   1.000
_cell.angle_alpha   90.00
_cell.angle_beta   90.00
_cell.angle_gamma   90.00
#
_symmetry.space_group_name_H-M   'P 1'
#
loop_
_entity.id
_entity.type
_entity.pdbx_description
1 polymer ?
#
loop_
_entity_poly.entity_id
_entity_poly.type
_entity_poly.pdbx_seq_one_letter_code
_entity_poly.pdbx_strand_id
1 'polypeptide(L)'
;MRRSHQAQIEPRLAQLSQSIAQQIQALDAEEHSFIEQSAVAIAQLQSTIAPDVRCVLGEVAFRTQMTDGFSTQSRLASDKPELSADFDTWILHDLPFPVVLMEHRADVDDWAYNDENHYTEYRYELVITMGNWTTSIGAAIAQLSPGNPMHYRRCEFEQQQYELAYQLKPTHRWNEPPTPQFPELDWSIEQQEQLRQELSCVLAFVGDLLMLHPLVATFRYPMRR
;
A
#
# COMPACT_ATOMS: atom_id res chain seq x y z
N MET A 1 3.68 -61.27 -5.00
CA MET A 1 2.67 -60.19 -5.16
C MET A 1 3.21 -58.80 -4.81
N ARG A 2 3.82 -58.54 -3.64
CA ARG A 2 4.40 -57.21 -3.30
C ARG A 2 5.37 -56.62 -4.34
N ARG A 3 6.30 -57.42 -4.88
CA ARG A 3 7.27 -56.96 -5.89
C ARG A 3 6.64 -56.56 -7.24
N SER A 4 5.50 -57.15 -7.62
CA SER A 4 4.84 -56.81 -8.90
C SER A 4 3.97 -55.56 -8.78
N HIS A 5 3.41 -55.29 -7.59
CA HIS A 5 2.71 -54.03 -7.33
C HIS A 5 3.69 -52.85 -7.24
N GLN A 6 4.86 -53.07 -6.62
CA GLN A 6 5.91 -52.05 -6.53
C GLN A 6 6.43 -51.64 -7.92
N ALA A 7 6.66 -52.61 -8.81
CA ALA A 7 7.08 -52.36 -10.20
C ALA A 7 6.05 -51.62 -11.06
N GLN A 8 4.77 -51.58 -10.66
CA GLN A 8 3.71 -50.84 -11.35
C GLN A 8 3.44 -49.46 -10.75
N ILE A 9 3.75 -49.27 -9.45
CA ILE A 9 3.49 -48.02 -8.72
C ILE A 9 4.66 -47.04 -8.87
N GLU A 10 5.90 -47.50 -8.82
CA GLU A 10 7.10 -46.66 -8.98
C GLU A 10 7.11 -45.84 -10.28
N PRO A 11 6.82 -46.40 -11.47
CA PRO A 11 6.77 -45.60 -12.70
C PRO A 11 5.63 -44.56 -12.69
N ARG A 12 4.48 -44.87 -12.06
CA ARG A 12 3.37 -43.92 -11.92
C ARG A 12 3.72 -42.77 -10.97
N LEU A 13 4.42 -43.08 -9.87
CA LEU A 13 4.93 -42.06 -8.95
C LEU A 13 5.97 -41.18 -9.65
N ALA A 14 6.92 -41.77 -10.39
CA ALA A 14 7.91 -41.00 -11.15
C ALA A 14 7.25 -40.07 -12.19
N GLN A 15 6.23 -40.57 -12.90
CA GLN A 15 5.48 -39.78 -13.87
C GLN A 15 4.70 -38.63 -13.19
N LEU A 16 4.09 -38.89 -12.04
CA LEU A 16 3.40 -37.85 -11.25
C LEU A 16 4.38 -36.79 -10.75
N SER A 17 5.52 -37.21 -10.18
CA SER A 17 6.57 -36.29 -9.72
C SER A 17 7.11 -35.43 -10.86
N GLN A 18 7.31 -36.01 -12.05
CA GLN A 18 7.74 -35.26 -13.23
C GLN A 18 6.66 -34.27 -13.70
N SER A 19 5.39 -34.66 -13.70
CA SER A 19 4.27 -33.77 -14.04
C SER A 19 4.15 -32.61 -13.04
N ILE A 20 4.31 -32.87 -11.74
CA ILE A 20 4.29 -31.83 -10.70
C ILE A 20 5.46 -30.86 -10.90
N ALA A 21 6.66 -31.37 -11.14
CA ALA A 21 7.83 -30.52 -11.37
C ALA A 21 7.66 -29.63 -12.61
N GLN A 22 7.07 -30.15 -13.69
CA GLN A 22 6.76 -29.38 -14.89
C GLN A 22 5.71 -28.29 -14.63
N GLN A 23 4.67 -28.59 -13.85
CA GLN A 23 3.65 -27.60 -13.49
C GLN A 23 4.22 -26.49 -12.60
N ILE A 24 5.06 -26.84 -11.62
CA ILE A 24 5.75 -25.85 -10.80
C ILE A 24 6.61 -24.94 -11.68
N GLN A 25 7.40 -25.51 -12.58
CA GLN A 25 8.24 -24.72 -13.47
C GLN A 25 7.43 -23.80 -14.41
N ALA A 26 6.28 -24.26 -14.90
CA ALA A 26 5.39 -23.44 -15.71
C ALA A 26 4.80 -22.28 -14.91
N LEU A 27 4.33 -22.54 -13.68
CA LEU A 27 3.82 -21.53 -12.77
C LEU A 27 4.89 -20.50 -12.40
N ASP A 28 6.12 -20.94 -12.11
CA ASP A 28 7.24 -20.05 -11.81
C ASP A 28 7.53 -19.11 -13.00
N ALA A 29 7.45 -19.61 -14.23
CA ALA A 29 7.65 -18.80 -15.44
C ALA A 29 6.50 -17.79 -15.66
N GLU A 30 5.25 -18.20 -15.43
CA GLU A 30 4.08 -17.32 -15.49
C GLU A 30 4.14 -16.22 -14.42
N GLU A 31 4.48 -16.57 -13.19
CA GLU A 31 4.66 -15.63 -12.07
C GLU A 31 5.75 -14.61 -12.40
N HIS A 32 6.90 -15.07 -12.90
CA HIS A 32 7.99 -14.18 -13.27
C HIS A 32 7.58 -13.18 -14.36
N SER A 33 6.91 -13.67 -15.42
CA SER A 33 6.40 -12.82 -16.49
C SER A 33 5.37 -11.81 -15.97
N PHE A 34 4.51 -12.20 -15.03
CA PHE A 34 3.53 -11.32 -14.41
C PHE A 34 4.21 -10.21 -13.58
N ILE A 35 5.22 -10.57 -12.80
CA ILE A 35 6.00 -9.63 -11.98
C ILE A 35 6.70 -8.60 -12.87
N GLU A 36 7.33 -9.03 -13.95
CA GLU A 36 8.01 -8.13 -14.91
C GLU A 36 7.02 -7.16 -15.57
N GLN A 37 5.89 -7.66 -16.07
CA GLN A 37 4.86 -6.83 -16.70
C GLN A 37 4.28 -5.81 -15.71
N SER A 38 4.03 -6.24 -14.47
CA SER A 38 3.54 -5.36 -13.40
C SER A 38 4.56 -4.27 -13.05
N ALA A 39 5.85 -4.61 -12.99
CA ALA A 39 6.90 -3.63 -12.74
C ALA A 39 6.97 -2.57 -13.85
N VAL A 40 6.83 -2.95 -15.12
CA VAL A 40 6.78 -2.01 -16.24
C VAL A 40 5.57 -1.09 -16.16
N ALA A 41 4.38 -1.64 -15.89
CA ALA A 41 3.16 -0.85 -15.76
C ALA A 41 3.24 0.15 -14.59
N ILE A 42 3.74 -0.28 -13.43
CA ILE A 42 3.93 0.58 -12.26
C ILE A 42 4.95 1.68 -12.55
N ALA A 43 6.07 1.37 -13.21
CA ALA A 43 7.06 2.39 -13.59
C ALA A 43 6.45 3.46 -14.53
N GLN A 44 5.57 3.05 -15.44
CA GLN A 44 4.83 3.98 -16.30
C GLN A 44 3.87 4.87 -15.50
N LEU A 45 3.10 4.27 -14.57
CA LEU A 45 2.22 5.01 -13.67
C LEU A 45 3.01 6.00 -12.82
N GLN A 46 4.11 5.57 -12.20
CA GLN A 46 5.00 6.43 -11.44
C GLN A 46 5.52 7.59 -12.27
N SER A 47 5.97 7.35 -13.51
CA SER A 47 6.46 8.43 -14.39
C SER A 47 5.39 9.46 -14.76
N THR A 48 4.12 9.05 -14.76
CA THR A 48 2.97 9.91 -15.07
C THR A 48 2.52 10.71 -13.84
N ILE A 49 2.50 10.05 -12.67
CA ILE A 49 2.00 10.60 -11.41
C ILE A 49 3.06 11.46 -10.71
N ALA A 50 4.34 11.09 -10.79
CA ALA A 50 5.42 11.71 -10.03
C ALA A 50 5.55 13.23 -10.19
N PRO A 51 5.43 13.80 -11.41
CA PRO A 51 5.54 15.25 -11.59
C PRO A 51 4.43 16.03 -10.88
N ASP A 52 3.22 15.47 -10.79
CA ASP A 52 2.09 16.09 -10.10
C ASP A 52 0.99 15.05 -9.80
N VAL A 53 0.85 14.66 -8.53
CA VAL A 53 -0.15 13.65 -8.13
C VAL A 53 -1.58 14.11 -8.37
N ARG A 54 -1.81 15.42 -8.55
CA ARG A 54 -3.13 15.99 -8.89
C ARG A 54 -3.70 15.47 -10.19
N CYS A 55 -2.87 14.88 -11.07
CA CYS A 55 -3.34 14.27 -12.31
C CYS A 55 -4.45 13.22 -12.09
N VAL A 56 -4.47 12.56 -10.92
CA VAL A 56 -5.48 11.54 -10.61
C VAL A 56 -6.88 12.12 -10.35
N LEU A 57 -7.02 13.41 -10.07
CA LEU A 57 -8.31 14.06 -9.81
C LEU A 57 -9.28 13.98 -11.01
N GLY A 58 -8.73 13.85 -12.23
CA GLY A 58 -9.50 13.66 -13.46
C GLY A 58 -9.89 12.21 -13.73
N GLU A 59 -9.33 11.25 -13.00
CA GLU A 59 -9.50 9.83 -13.29
C GLU A 59 -10.84 9.29 -12.78
N VAL A 60 -11.54 8.55 -13.64
CA VAL A 60 -12.83 7.93 -13.30
C VAL A 60 -12.68 6.96 -12.11
N ALA A 61 -11.56 6.24 -12.04
CA ALA A 61 -11.27 5.31 -10.96
C ALA A 61 -11.19 6.02 -9.60
N PHE A 62 -10.50 7.15 -9.53
CA PHE A 62 -10.40 7.97 -8.33
C PHE A 62 -11.78 8.47 -7.88
N ARG A 63 -12.54 9.07 -8.81
CA ARG A 63 -13.88 9.60 -8.52
C ARG A 63 -14.86 8.53 -8.05
N THR A 64 -14.78 7.34 -8.64
CA THR A 64 -15.60 6.18 -8.25
C THR A 64 -15.26 5.73 -6.84
N GLN A 65 -13.97 5.55 -6.53
CA GLN A 65 -13.52 5.15 -5.20
C GLN A 65 -13.92 6.13 -4.10
N MET A 66 -13.86 7.42 -4.39
CA MET A 66 -14.27 8.47 -3.46
C MET A 66 -15.80 8.52 -3.26
N THR A 67 -16.59 8.22 -4.30
CA THR A 67 -18.06 8.25 -4.26
C THR A 67 -18.65 7.01 -3.59
N ASP A 68 -18.10 5.83 -3.89
CA ASP A 68 -18.50 4.56 -3.26
C ASP A 68 -18.11 4.53 -1.77
N GLY A 69 -17.22 5.45 -1.38
CA GLY A 69 -16.84 5.74 -0.02
C GLY A 69 -15.83 4.75 0.52
N PHE A 70 -14.94 5.24 1.40
CA PHE A 70 -14.15 4.36 2.24
C PHE A 70 -15.09 3.54 3.12
N SER A 71 -15.02 2.21 3.02
CA SER A 71 -15.82 1.25 3.79
C SER A 71 -16.01 1.70 5.25
N THR A 72 -17.25 1.67 5.72
CA THR A 72 -17.72 2.13 7.04
C THR A 72 -17.22 1.30 8.22
N GLN A 73 -16.37 0.29 8.01
CA GLN A 73 -15.99 -0.68 9.05
C GLN A 73 -14.77 -0.26 9.91
N SER A 74 -14.07 0.82 9.57
CA SER A 74 -13.00 1.33 10.43
C SER A 74 -13.56 1.87 11.75
N ARG A 75 -12.98 1.47 12.89
CA ARG A 75 -13.31 2.00 14.23
C ARG A 75 -13.16 3.52 14.34
N LEU A 76 -12.50 4.13 13.37
CA LEU A 76 -12.23 5.54 13.27
C LEU A 76 -13.18 6.25 12.26
N ALA A 77 -14.18 5.54 11.71
CA ALA A 77 -15.16 6.07 10.75
C ALA A 77 -15.99 7.26 11.25
N SER A 78 -15.96 7.58 12.54
CA SER A 78 -16.56 8.81 13.10
C SER A 78 -15.86 10.08 12.64
N ASP A 79 -14.61 10.00 12.20
CA ASP A 79 -13.79 11.17 11.85
C ASP A 79 -13.65 11.32 10.32
N LYS A 80 -14.58 10.76 9.54
CA LYS A 80 -14.59 10.88 8.08
C LYS A 80 -14.49 12.35 7.67
N PRO A 81 -13.53 12.72 6.82
CA PRO A 81 -13.43 14.09 6.36
C PRO A 81 -14.72 14.44 5.59
N GLU A 82 -15.37 15.54 5.97
CA GLU A 82 -16.54 16.09 5.26
C GLU A 82 -16.07 16.76 3.96
N LEU A 83 -15.56 15.96 3.02
CA LEU A 83 -15.13 16.44 1.72
C LEU A 83 -16.33 16.65 0.80
N SER A 84 -16.25 17.68 -0.02
CA SER A 84 -17.19 17.90 -1.11
C SER A 84 -17.15 16.71 -2.08
N ALA A 85 -18.32 16.18 -2.43
CA ALA A 85 -18.47 15.18 -3.49
C ALA A 85 -18.23 15.78 -4.89
N ASP A 86 -18.22 17.11 -4.99
CA ASP A 86 -17.84 17.82 -6.21
C ASP A 86 -16.34 18.08 -6.21
N PHE A 87 -15.57 17.19 -6.85
CA PHE A 87 -14.11 17.27 -6.94
C PHE A 87 -13.62 18.55 -7.61
N ASP A 88 -14.44 19.16 -8.47
CA ASP A 88 -14.05 20.38 -9.18
C ASP A 88 -14.05 21.60 -8.23
N THR A 89 -14.57 21.44 -7.00
CA THR A 89 -14.53 22.45 -5.92
C THR A 89 -13.37 22.26 -4.94
N TRP A 90 -12.52 21.26 -5.16
CA TRP A 90 -11.40 20.95 -4.28
C TRP A 90 -10.30 22.01 -4.39
N ILE A 91 -9.80 22.48 -3.24
CA ILE A 91 -8.75 23.51 -3.15
C ILE A 91 -7.42 23.00 -3.76
N LEU A 92 -7.22 21.68 -3.83
CA LEU A 92 -6.08 21.07 -4.52
C LEU A 92 -5.89 21.56 -5.97
N HIS A 93 -6.98 21.91 -6.67
CA HIS A 93 -6.91 22.47 -8.02
C HIS A 93 -6.28 23.87 -8.06
N ASP A 94 -6.48 24.64 -7.00
CA ASP A 94 -6.05 26.05 -6.91
C ASP A 94 -4.61 26.21 -6.38
N LEU A 95 -3.95 25.09 -6.06
CA LEU A 95 -2.57 25.11 -5.60
C LEU A 95 -1.62 25.71 -6.65
N PRO A 96 -0.79 26.71 -6.28
CA PRO A 96 0.08 27.41 -7.22
C PRO A 96 1.33 26.61 -7.64
N PHE A 97 1.55 25.46 -7.00
CA PHE A 97 2.67 24.55 -7.26
C PHE A 97 2.16 23.11 -7.40
N PRO A 98 2.90 22.25 -8.12
CA PRO A 98 2.58 20.82 -8.20
C PRO A 98 2.76 20.13 -6.85
N VAL A 99 2.05 19.02 -6.69
CA VAL A 99 2.26 18.08 -5.59
C VAL A 99 3.10 16.93 -6.14
N VAL A 100 4.40 16.99 -5.93
CA VAL A 100 5.38 16.06 -6.53
C VAL A 100 5.52 14.82 -5.65
N LEU A 101 5.41 13.64 -6.24
CA LEU A 101 5.80 12.39 -5.58
C LEU A 101 7.30 12.15 -5.84
N MET A 102 8.09 12.34 -4.79
CA MET A 102 9.55 12.23 -4.83
C MET A 102 10.01 10.78 -4.76
N GLU A 103 9.36 9.98 -3.90
CA GLU A 103 9.76 8.60 -3.66
C GLU A 103 8.54 7.75 -3.27
N HIS A 104 8.54 6.50 -3.74
CA HIS A 104 7.67 5.44 -3.24
C HIS A 104 8.57 4.26 -2.88
N ARG A 105 8.67 3.94 -1.59
CA ARG A 105 9.57 2.90 -1.10
C ARG A 105 8.86 1.90 -0.21
N ALA A 106 9.33 0.67 -0.31
CA ALA A 106 9.07 -0.39 0.66
C ALA A 106 9.93 -0.17 1.90
N ASP A 107 9.36 -0.37 3.08
CA ASP A 107 10.11 -0.33 4.34
C ASP A 107 9.70 -1.50 5.25
N VAL A 108 10.65 -1.94 6.08
CA VAL A 108 10.47 -3.07 7.00
C VAL A 108 10.97 -2.65 8.37
N ASP A 109 10.07 -2.67 9.35
CA ASP A 109 10.41 -2.47 10.75
C ASP A 109 10.44 -3.83 11.47
N ASP A 110 11.64 -4.38 11.63
CA ASP A 110 11.88 -5.64 12.34
C ASP A 110 11.63 -5.56 13.85
N TRP A 111 11.45 -4.36 14.40
CA TRP A 111 11.32 -4.10 15.83
C TRP A 111 10.01 -3.42 16.21
N ALA A 112 9.04 -3.40 15.30
CA ALA A 112 7.72 -2.85 15.55
C ALA A 112 7.14 -3.46 16.84
N TYR A 113 6.46 -2.62 17.61
CA TYR A 113 5.98 -2.98 18.94
C TYR A 113 4.52 -2.55 19.10
N ASN A 114 3.72 -3.44 19.66
CA ASN A 114 2.44 -3.08 20.26
C ASN A 114 2.50 -3.44 21.75
N ASP A 115 1.50 -3.01 22.53
CA ASP A 115 1.47 -3.20 23.99
C ASP A 115 1.68 -4.66 24.46
N GLU A 116 1.53 -5.64 23.56
CA GLU A 116 1.60 -7.07 23.87
C GLU A 116 2.85 -7.76 23.33
N ASN A 117 3.39 -7.39 22.15
CA ASN A 117 4.49 -8.10 21.49
C ASN A 117 5.29 -7.22 20.51
N HIS A 118 6.54 -7.62 20.27
CA HIS A 118 7.29 -7.20 19.07
C HIS A 118 6.87 -8.03 17.85
N TYR A 119 6.89 -7.42 16.67
CA TYR A 119 6.59 -8.04 15.38
C TYR A 119 7.40 -7.36 14.27
N THR A 120 7.51 -8.02 13.11
CA THR A 120 8.02 -7.37 11.90
C THR A 120 6.85 -6.72 11.17
N GLU A 121 6.91 -5.42 10.95
CA GLU A 121 5.94 -4.67 10.13
C GLU A 121 6.51 -4.40 8.74
N TYR A 122 5.73 -4.73 7.72
CA TYR A 122 6.00 -4.36 6.33
C TYR A 122 5.13 -3.17 5.99
N ARG A 123 5.73 -2.06 5.58
CA ARG A 123 5.03 -0.84 5.21
C ARG A 123 5.52 -0.31 3.87
N TYR A 124 4.79 0.64 3.33
CA TYR A 124 5.27 1.48 2.23
C TYR A 124 5.25 2.93 2.69
N GLU A 125 6.07 3.73 2.04
CA GLU A 125 6.17 5.15 2.31
C GLU A 125 6.15 5.92 0.99
N LEU A 126 5.33 6.96 0.95
CA LEU A 126 5.24 7.97 -0.10
C LEU A 126 5.89 9.24 0.44
N VAL A 127 6.93 9.72 -0.23
CA VAL A 127 7.57 11.01 0.06
C VAL A 127 7.05 12.00 -0.96
N ILE A 128 6.44 13.08 -0.48
CA ILE A 128 5.85 14.11 -1.33
C ILE A 128 6.40 15.49 -1.01
N THR A 129 6.45 16.33 -2.04
CA THR A 129 6.89 17.73 -1.94
C THR A 129 5.85 18.63 -2.60
N MET A 130 5.56 19.74 -1.94
CA MET A 130 4.59 20.74 -2.39
C MET A 130 5.15 22.13 -2.03
N GLY A 131 5.70 22.83 -3.02
CA GLY A 131 6.51 24.03 -2.79
C GLY A 131 7.73 23.72 -1.93
N ASN A 132 7.86 24.40 -0.78
CA ASN A 132 8.95 24.16 0.17
C ASN A 132 8.62 23.10 1.23
N TRP A 133 7.38 22.61 1.25
CA TRP A 133 6.95 21.60 2.21
C TRP A 133 7.26 20.22 1.67
N THR A 134 7.83 19.37 2.52
CA THR A 134 8.07 17.95 2.22
C THR A 134 7.60 17.14 3.40
N THR A 135 6.88 16.06 3.14
CA THR A 135 6.45 15.10 4.14
C THR A 135 6.56 13.69 3.59
N SER A 136 6.59 12.73 4.50
CA SER A 136 6.33 11.34 4.16
C SER A 136 5.06 10.86 4.85
N ILE A 137 4.35 9.96 4.17
CA ILE A 137 3.22 9.22 4.70
C ILE A 137 3.40 7.76 4.33
N GLY A 138 2.91 6.84 5.14
CA GLY A 138 3.09 5.42 4.87
C GLY A 138 2.15 4.53 5.66
N ALA A 139 1.66 3.45 5.07
CA ALA A 139 0.70 2.56 5.73
C ALA A 139 1.25 1.13 5.89
N ALA A 140 0.79 0.45 6.94
CA ALA A 140 1.19 -0.91 7.24
C ALA A 140 0.46 -1.90 6.32
N ILE A 141 1.20 -2.85 5.75
CA ILE A 141 0.72 -3.72 4.67
C ILE A 141 0.57 -5.14 5.16
N ALA A 142 1.53 -5.57 5.96
CA ALA A 142 1.53 -6.87 6.58
C ALA A 142 2.30 -6.82 7.88
N GLN A 143 1.95 -7.74 8.77
CA GLN A 143 2.60 -7.93 10.04
C GLN A 143 2.96 -9.41 10.17
N LEU A 144 4.15 -9.66 10.70
CA LEU A 144 4.64 -11.00 11.00
C LEU A 144 4.95 -11.08 12.49
N SER A 145 4.05 -11.70 13.23
CA SER A 145 4.20 -11.87 14.67
C SER A 145 4.97 -13.16 14.99
N PRO A 146 5.92 -13.12 15.93
CA PRO A 146 6.62 -14.30 16.39
C PRO A 146 5.65 -15.28 17.08
N GLY A 147 5.81 -16.59 16.82
CA GLY A 147 4.92 -17.63 17.33
C GLY A 147 5.25 -19.02 16.77
N ASN A 148 4.58 -20.06 17.27
CA ASN A 148 4.63 -21.42 16.70
C ASN A 148 3.21 -21.98 16.50
N PRO A 149 2.64 -21.89 15.27
CA PRO A 149 3.25 -21.36 14.06
C PRO A 149 3.41 -19.84 14.10
N MET A 150 4.32 -19.32 13.28
CA MET A 150 4.46 -17.88 13.03
C MET A 150 3.16 -17.35 12.38
N HIS A 151 2.72 -16.16 12.78
CA HIS A 151 1.47 -15.59 12.32
C HIS A 151 1.74 -14.45 11.34
N TYR A 152 1.47 -14.70 10.06
CA TYR A 152 1.46 -13.67 9.02
C TYR A 152 0.04 -13.13 8.85
N ARG A 153 -0.13 -11.81 8.98
CA ARG A 153 -1.39 -11.12 8.74
C ARG A 153 -1.16 -10.04 7.70
N ARG A 154 -1.94 -10.05 6.62
CA ARG A 154 -2.03 -8.91 5.70
C ARG A 154 -2.99 -7.89 6.30
N CYS A 155 -2.60 -6.62 6.33
CA CYS A 155 -3.48 -5.52 6.70
C CYS A 155 -4.57 -5.41 5.64
N GLU A 156 -5.81 -5.18 6.10
CA GLU A 156 -6.93 -4.99 5.19
C GLU A 156 -6.71 -3.74 4.35
N PHE A 157 -7.03 -3.82 3.07
CA PHE A 157 -6.81 -2.71 2.13
C PHE A 157 -7.52 -1.43 2.59
N GLU A 158 -8.74 -1.56 3.09
CA GLU A 158 -9.53 -0.46 3.65
C GLU A 158 -8.85 0.20 4.86
N GLN A 159 -8.14 -0.60 5.68
CA GLN A 159 -7.37 -0.08 6.82
C GLN A 159 -6.15 0.72 6.34
N GLN A 160 -5.48 0.29 5.26
CA GLN A 160 -4.32 0.99 4.69
C GLN A 160 -4.72 2.36 4.14
N GLN A 161 -5.81 2.39 3.35
CA GLN A 161 -6.39 3.62 2.83
C GLN A 161 -6.78 4.56 3.95
N TYR A 162 -7.39 4.03 4.99
CA TYR A 162 -7.76 4.78 6.17
C TYR A 162 -6.52 5.34 6.89
N GLU A 163 -5.45 4.57 7.08
CA GLU A 163 -4.23 5.06 7.70
C GLU A 163 -3.63 6.25 6.93
N LEU A 164 -3.56 6.16 5.60
CA LEU A 164 -3.07 7.26 4.76
C LEU A 164 -4.01 8.48 4.77
N ALA A 165 -5.33 8.25 4.67
CA ALA A 165 -6.34 9.31 4.63
C ALA A 165 -6.36 10.20 5.89
N TYR A 166 -5.73 9.75 6.98
CA TYR A 166 -5.73 10.43 8.28
C TYR A 166 -4.33 10.83 8.76
N GLN A 167 -3.27 10.47 8.04
CA GLN A 167 -1.90 10.77 8.46
C GLN A 167 -1.51 12.24 8.35
N LEU A 168 -2.14 13.00 7.45
CA LEU A 168 -1.93 14.45 7.40
C LEU A 168 -2.87 15.22 8.32
N LYS A 169 -3.84 14.55 8.97
CA LYS A 169 -4.66 15.19 9.99
C LYS A 169 -3.85 15.33 11.27
N PRO A 170 -3.93 16.47 11.99
CA PRO A 170 -3.37 16.57 13.33
C PRO A 170 -4.15 15.61 14.24
N THR A 171 -3.61 14.43 14.53
CA THR A 171 -4.22 13.55 15.51
C THR A 171 -3.70 13.91 16.89
N HIS A 172 -4.58 14.02 17.88
CA HIS A 172 -4.19 14.20 19.29
C HIS A 172 -3.56 12.91 19.86
N ARG A 173 -2.59 12.32 19.17
CA ARG A 173 -1.82 11.19 19.69
C ARG A 173 -0.68 11.72 20.54
N TRP A 174 -0.53 11.14 21.73
CA TRP A 174 0.54 11.45 22.66
C TRP A 174 1.89 11.22 21.97
N ASN A 175 2.65 12.31 21.77
CA ASN A 175 4.02 12.34 21.21
C ASN A 175 4.15 12.25 19.68
N GLU A 176 3.35 13.00 18.92
CA GLU A 176 3.73 13.25 17.52
C GLU A 176 4.94 14.22 17.46
N PRO A 177 5.97 13.93 16.62
CA PRO A 177 6.98 14.92 16.28
C PRO A 177 6.29 16.17 15.67
N PRO A 178 6.90 17.37 15.75
CA PRO A 178 6.28 18.57 15.20
C PRO A 178 5.86 18.31 13.76
N THR A 179 4.56 18.42 13.48
CA THR A 179 4.03 18.31 12.13
C THR A 179 4.82 19.29 11.28
N PRO A 180 5.43 18.86 10.15
CA PRO A 180 6.14 19.79 9.30
C PRO A 180 5.20 20.94 8.97
N GLN A 181 5.63 22.18 9.26
CA GLN A 181 4.80 23.36 9.02
C GLN A 181 4.35 23.33 7.57
N PHE A 182 3.04 23.13 7.40
CA PHE A 182 2.37 23.13 6.12
C PHE A 182 2.77 24.41 5.37
N PRO A 183 2.87 24.40 4.02
CA PRO A 183 3.43 25.54 3.32
C PRO A 183 2.72 26.82 3.74
N GLU A 184 3.49 27.89 3.96
CA GLU A 184 2.97 29.22 4.29
C GLU A 184 2.14 29.72 3.11
N LEU A 185 0.85 29.42 3.14
CA LEU A 185 -0.17 29.94 2.26
C LEU A 185 -1.01 30.92 3.09
N ASP A 186 -1.41 32.05 2.49
CA ASP A 186 -2.31 33.05 3.09
C ASP A 186 -3.75 32.51 3.16
N TRP A 187 -3.91 31.33 3.76
CA TRP A 187 -5.14 30.56 3.81
C TRP A 187 -5.65 30.46 5.24
N SER A 188 -6.97 30.42 5.39
CA SER A 188 -7.61 30.20 6.69
C SER A 188 -7.28 28.80 7.23
N ILE A 189 -7.47 28.61 8.53
CA ILE A 189 -7.27 27.30 9.18
C ILE A 189 -8.18 26.24 8.53
N GLU A 190 -9.42 26.61 8.19
CA GLU A 190 -10.35 25.72 7.52
C GLU A 190 -9.85 25.28 6.13
N GLN A 191 -9.29 26.21 5.36
CA GLN A 191 -8.73 25.91 4.02
C GLN A 191 -7.51 24.99 4.11
N GLN A 192 -6.64 25.20 5.11
CA GLN A 192 -5.49 24.32 5.34
C GLN A 192 -5.92 22.91 5.73
N GLU A 193 -6.94 22.79 6.58
CA GLU A 193 -7.49 21.50 6.99
C GLU A 193 -8.18 20.79 5.82
N GLN A 194 -8.97 21.51 5.02
CA GLN A 194 -9.56 20.98 3.78
C GLN A 194 -8.48 20.44 2.84
N LEU A 195 -7.42 21.22 2.58
CA LEU A 195 -6.34 20.76 1.70
C LEU A 195 -5.66 19.49 2.23
N ARG A 196 -5.41 19.39 3.55
CA ARG A 196 -4.84 18.17 4.14
C ARG A 196 -5.72 16.96 3.91
N GLN A 197 -7.04 17.11 4.01
CA GLN A 197 -8.00 16.02 3.81
C GLN A 197 -8.03 15.57 2.35
N GLU A 198 -8.21 16.52 1.44
CA GLU A 198 -8.20 16.25 0.01
C GLU A 198 -6.87 15.60 -0.42
N LEU A 199 -5.74 16.09 0.09
CA LEU A 199 -4.41 15.56 -0.21
C LEU A 199 -4.25 14.15 0.33
N SER A 200 -4.69 13.89 1.56
CA SER A 200 -4.64 12.53 2.13
C SER A 200 -5.44 11.53 1.28
N CYS A 201 -6.59 11.93 0.74
CA CYS A 201 -7.39 11.09 -0.15
C CYS A 201 -6.68 10.80 -1.49
N VAL A 202 -6.10 11.83 -2.10
CA VAL A 202 -5.30 11.66 -3.34
C VAL A 202 -4.14 10.72 -3.10
N LEU A 203 -3.41 10.90 -2.00
CA LEU A 203 -2.24 10.07 -1.72
C LEU A 203 -2.60 8.65 -1.31
N ALA A 204 -3.73 8.44 -0.64
CA ALA A 204 -4.26 7.10 -0.40
C ALA A 204 -4.50 6.37 -1.73
N PHE A 205 -5.17 7.02 -2.68
CA PHE A 205 -5.39 6.47 -4.01
C PHE A 205 -4.09 6.21 -4.79
N VAL A 206 -3.14 7.14 -4.75
CA VAL A 206 -1.83 6.96 -5.37
C VAL A 206 -1.08 5.78 -4.73
N GLY A 207 -1.12 5.66 -3.41
CA GLY A 207 -0.58 4.52 -2.68
C GLY A 207 -1.16 3.21 -3.21
N ASP A 208 -2.48 3.13 -3.34
CA ASP A 208 -3.17 1.95 -3.86
C ASP A 208 -2.72 1.58 -5.28
N LEU A 209 -2.61 2.57 -6.17
CA LEU A 209 -2.16 2.36 -7.54
C LEU A 209 -0.73 1.82 -7.60
N LEU A 210 0.14 2.29 -6.71
CA LEU A 210 1.56 1.91 -6.68
C LEU A 210 1.82 0.61 -5.91
N MET A 211 0.85 0.18 -5.10
CA MET A 211 0.90 -1.01 -4.25
C MET A 211 0.41 -2.30 -4.94
N LEU A 212 0.22 -2.28 -6.26
CA LEU A 212 -0.13 -3.45 -7.07
C LEU A 212 0.95 -4.56 -7.10
N HIS A 213 2.08 -4.38 -6.42
CA HIS A 213 3.11 -5.41 -6.24
C HIS A 213 2.99 -6.14 -4.89
N PRO A 214 3.13 -7.49 -4.84
CA PRO A 214 3.49 -8.15 -3.60
C PRO A 214 4.90 -7.73 -3.19
N LEU A 215 5.00 -6.95 -2.10
CA LEU A 215 6.28 -6.53 -1.52
C LEU A 215 7.15 -7.70 -1.02
N VAL A 216 6.55 -8.88 -0.91
CA VAL A 216 7.27 -10.10 -0.57
C VAL A 216 7.74 -10.76 -1.87
N ALA A 217 8.88 -10.29 -2.38
CA ALA A 217 9.55 -10.90 -3.54
C ALA A 217 9.99 -12.36 -3.30
N THR A 218 9.90 -12.87 -2.06
CA THR A 218 10.11 -14.28 -1.72
C THR A 218 9.62 -14.54 -0.31
N PHE A 219 8.51 -15.27 -0.16
CA PHE A 219 8.14 -15.82 1.14
C PHE A 219 9.15 -16.92 1.48
N ARG A 220 10.18 -16.61 2.27
CA ARG A 220 11.16 -17.60 2.70
C ARG A 220 10.53 -18.47 3.77
N TYR A 221 10.11 -19.67 3.39
CA TYR A 221 9.84 -20.71 4.38
C TYR A 221 11.10 -20.90 5.24
N PRO A 222 11.00 -20.89 6.59
CA PRO A 222 12.11 -21.33 7.40
C PRO A 222 12.43 -22.76 6.98
N MET A 223 13.65 -22.99 6.49
CA MET A 223 14.11 -24.35 6.26
C MET A 223 13.95 -25.10 7.57
N ARG A 224 13.11 -26.15 7.55
CA ARG A 224 13.01 -27.08 8.67
C ARG A 224 14.44 -27.55 8.98
N ARG A 225 14.92 -27.20 10.18
CA ARG A 225 16.11 -27.83 10.76
C ARG A 225 15.83 -29.28 11.08
#